data_AF-A0A1E3FJU0-F1
#
_entry.id   AF-A0A1E3FJU0-F1
#
_cell.length_a   1.000
_cell.length_b   1.000
_cell.length_c   1.000
_cell.angle_alpha   90.00
_cell.angle_beta   90.00
_cell.angle_gamma   90.00
#
_symmetry.space_group_name_H-M   'P 1'
#
loop_
_entity.id
_entity.type
_entity.pdbx_description
1 polymer ?
#
loop_
_entity_poly.entity_id
_entity_poly.type
_entity_poly.pdbx_seq_one_letter_code
_entity_poly.pdbx_strand_id
1 'polypeptide(L)'
;MKFDFSVTRSLHLYGLSFPFDIFIKCARGLQNVEGIDLVPSQRQRCIQIPVSRRFDYQLEPDASGAAEAVVHILCEHDCGVTMTAKDWEGLSLATHTRTASISLALARKIFLYPHDRWTLATVAEQTETTVRALQARIFRENAAFSEILSRQRRLRALLDMLAMGVHVGDASLSAPRTRGETSLRRTLARGYLIL
;
A
#
# COMPACT_ATOMS: atom_id res chain seq x y z
N MET A 1 -3.74 5.83 -11.95
CA MET A 1 -3.01 4.57 -12.26
C MET A 1 -3.90 3.35 -11.95
N LYS A 2 -3.69 2.21 -12.63
CA LYS A 2 -4.54 1.00 -12.49
C LYS A 2 -3.67 -0.26 -12.41
N PHE A 3 -4.04 -1.20 -11.53
CA PHE A 3 -3.47 -2.54 -11.44
C PHE A 3 -4.59 -3.57 -11.52
N ASP A 4 -4.57 -4.39 -12.55
CA ASP A 4 -5.49 -5.52 -12.73
C ASP A 4 -4.77 -6.79 -12.28
N PHE A 5 -5.42 -7.62 -11.47
CA PHE A 5 -4.87 -8.93 -11.12
C PHE A 5 -5.95 -10.01 -11.07
N SER A 6 -5.55 -11.21 -11.45
CA SER A 6 -6.38 -12.41 -11.46
C SER A 6 -5.69 -13.49 -10.64
N VAL A 7 -6.44 -14.16 -9.78
CA VAL A 7 -5.94 -15.21 -8.89
C VAL A 7 -6.83 -16.45 -8.97
N THR A 8 -6.21 -17.62 -8.91
CA THR A 8 -6.90 -18.93 -8.91
C THR A 8 -6.98 -19.55 -7.51
N ARG A 9 -6.39 -18.88 -6.52
CA ARG A 9 -6.38 -19.28 -5.10
C ARG A 9 -6.73 -18.05 -4.26
N SER A 10 -7.18 -18.28 -3.03
CA SER A 10 -7.44 -17.20 -2.09
C SER A 10 -6.18 -16.37 -1.88
N LEU A 11 -6.32 -15.05 -1.98
CA LEU A 11 -5.27 -14.06 -1.78
C LEU A 11 -5.58 -13.27 -0.53
N HIS A 12 -4.64 -13.24 0.41
CA HIS A 12 -4.75 -12.49 1.65
C HIS A 12 -3.58 -11.53 1.76
N LEU A 13 -3.89 -10.23 1.76
CA LEU A 13 -2.91 -9.14 1.85
C LEU A 13 -3.11 -8.39 3.16
N TYR A 14 -2.06 -8.37 3.97
CA TYR A 14 -2.13 -7.80 5.32
C TYR A 14 -1.38 -6.47 5.44
N GLY A 15 -1.99 -5.55 6.19
CA GLY A 15 -1.41 -4.29 6.60
C GLY A 15 -1.14 -3.35 5.44
N LEU A 16 -2.00 -3.36 4.43
CA LEU A 16 -1.89 -2.46 3.29
C LEU A 16 -2.17 -1.03 3.74
N SER A 17 -1.43 -0.08 3.18
CA SER A 17 -1.62 1.36 3.39
C SER A 17 -1.05 2.11 2.21
N PHE A 18 -1.91 2.84 1.50
CA PHE A 18 -1.53 3.54 0.27
C PHE A 18 -1.29 5.03 0.54
N PRO A 19 -0.32 5.67 -0.13
CA PRO A 19 -0.09 7.11 -0.01
C PRO A 19 -1.07 7.95 -0.87
N PHE A 20 -2.08 7.31 -1.46
CA PHE A 20 -3.13 7.91 -2.29
C PHE A 20 -4.49 7.35 -1.88
N ASP A 21 -5.56 8.05 -2.23
CA ASP A 21 -6.89 7.46 -2.23
C ASP A 21 -6.98 6.39 -3.32
N ILE A 22 -7.60 5.26 -3.00
CA ILE A 22 -7.75 4.15 -3.93
C ILE A 22 -9.19 3.65 -4.01
N PHE A 23 -9.52 3.05 -5.14
CA PHE A 23 -10.73 2.26 -5.32
C PHE A 23 -10.35 0.83 -5.69
N ILE A 24 -10.93 -0.13 -4.98
CA ILE A 24 -10.78 -1.55 -5.31
C ILE A 24 -12.10 -2.03 -5.90
N LYS A 25 -12.06 -2.49 -7.15
CA LYS A 25 -13.21 -3.05 -7.86
C LYS A 25 -13.01 -4.55 -8.05
N CYS A 26 -13.89 -5.35 -7.50
CA CYS A 26 -13.93 -6.79 -7.74
C CYS A 26 -14.82 -7.09 -8.96
N ALA A 27 -14.22 -7.60 -10.03
CA ALA A 27 -14.97 -8.05 -11.20
C ALA A 27 -15.55 -9.45 -10.95
N ARG A 28 -14.74 -10.33 -10.34
CA ARG A 28 -15.03 -11.76 -10.12
C ARG A 28 -14.50 -12.24 -8.77
N GLY A 29 -15.17 -13.21 -8.15
CA GLY A 29 -14.82 -13.71 -6.83
C GLY A 29 -15.53 -12.98 -5.70
N LEU A 30 -15.15 -13.32 -4.47
CA LEU A 30 -15.62 -12.68 -3.25
C LEU A 30 -14.49 -11.81 -2.70
N GLN A 31 -14.75 -10.52 -2.46
CA GLN A 31 -13.81 -9.63 -1.80
C GLN A 31 -14.25 -9.34 -0.36
N ASN A 32 -13.28 -9.29 0.56
CA ASN A 32 -13.47 -8.83 1.92
C ASN A 32 -12.37 -7.81 2.27
N VAL A 33 -12.74 -6.78 3.03
CA VAL A 33 -11.82 -5.73 3.49
C VAL A 33 -12.05 -5.50 4.97
N GLU A 34 -10.99 -5.64 5.74
CA GLU A 34 -11.00 -5.46 7.19
C GLU A 34 -10.20 -4.23 7.60
N GLY A 35 -10.54 -3.64 8.76
CA GLY A 35 -9.82 -2.50 9.35
C GLY A 35 -10.31 -1.11 8.91
N ILE A 36 -11.38 -1.04 8.12
CA ILE A 36 -12.03 0.21 7.70
C ILE A 36 -13.54 0.09 7.90
N ASP A 37 -14.17 1.16 8.41
CA ASP A 37 -15.62 1.30 8.35
C ASP A 37 -16.01 1.45 6.88
N LEU A 38 -16.41 0.33 6.28
CA LEU A 38 -16.80 0.28 4.88
C LEU A 38 -18.01 1.18 4.70
N VAL A 39 -17.86 2.29 3.99
CA VAL A 39 -19.02 2.99 3.41
C VAL A 39 -19.50 2.10 2.26
N PRO A 40 -20.64 1.41 2.39
CA PRO A 40 -21.09 0.52 1.33
C PRO A 40 -21.44 1.39 0.12
N SER A 41 -20.63 1.32 -0.93
CA SER A 41 -21.06 1.80 -2.23
C SER A 41 -22.27 0.96 -2.63
N GLN A 42 -23.36 1.62 -3.04
CA GLN A 42 -24.61 0.97 -3.48
C GLN A 42 -24.41 -0.06 -4.61
N ARG A 43 -23.22 -0.09 -5.23
CA ARG A 43 -22.74 -1.19 -6.07
C ARG A 43 -21.73 -2.02 -5.27
N GLN A 44 -22.19 -3.15 -4.71
CA GLN A 44 -21.55 -4.09 -3.78
C GLN A 44 -20.15 -4.66 -4.16
N ARG A 45 -19.46 -4.11 -5.17
CA ARG A 45 -18.18 -4.61 -5.66
C ARG A 45 -17.09 -3.53 -5.79
N CYS A 46 -17.33 -2.33 -5.28
CA CYS A 46 -16.32 -1.26 -5.25
C CYS A 46 -16.15 -0.74 -3.83
N ILE A 47 -14.91 -0.69 -3.34
CA ILE A 47 -14.56 -0.18 -2.01
C ILE A 47 -13.60 0.98 -2.19
N GLN A 48 -13.95 2.13 -1.60
CA GLN A 48 -13.05 3.28 -1.53
C GLN A 48 -12.23 3.21 -0.24
N ILE A 49 -10.92 3.40 -0.37
CA ILE A 49 -10.01 3.39 0.76
C ILE A 49 -9.29 4.74 0.80
N PRO A 50 -9.46 5.52 1.88
CA PRO A 50 -8.79 6.80 2.05
C PRO A 50 -7.26 6.66 2.12
N VAL A 51 -6.58 7.74 1.74
CA VAL A 51 -5.12 7.89 1.87
C VAL A 51 -4.62 7.56 3.28
N SER A 52 -3.50 6.84 3.34
CA SER A 52 -2.81 6.43 4.57
C SER A 52 -3.66 5.61 5.53
N ARG A 53 -4.83 5.10 5.10
CA ARG A 53 -5.64 4.20 5.91
C ARG A 53 -5.10 2.79 5.80
N ARG A 54 -4.93 2.14 6.95
CA ARG A 54 -4.50 0.74 7.03
C ARG A 54 -5.69 -0.19 6.88
N PHE A 55 -5.53 -1.25 6.09
CA PHE A 55 -6.54 -2.27 5.89
C PHE A 55 -5.91 -3.62 5.53
N ASP A 56 -6.70 -4.67 5.69
CA ASP A 56 -6.40 -6.00 5.18
C ASP A 56 -7.36 -6.29 4.01
N TYR A 57 -6.87 -6.96 2.97
CA TYR A 57 -7.62 -7.27 1.76
C TYR A 57 -7.60 -8.77 1.49
N GLN A 58 -8.78 -9.35 1.31
CA GLN A 58 -8.95 -10.76 0.99
C GLN A 58 -9.76 -10.88 -0.31
N LEU A 59 -9.30 -11.78 -1.19
CA LEU A 59 -9.96 -12.09 -2.44
C LEU A 59 -10.03 -13.62 -2.61
N GLU A 60 -11.24 -14.14 -2.75
CA GLU A 60 -11.49 -15.58 -2.89
C GLU A 60 -12.05 -15.92 -4.27
N PRO A 61 -11.55 -16.99 -4.93
CA PRO A 61 -12.11 -17.53 -6.15
C PRO A 61 -13.60 -17.86 -6.04
N ASP A 62 -14.36 -17.59 -7.10
CA ASP A 62 -15.75 -18.07 -7.19
C ASP A 62 -15.82 -19.56 -7.59
N ALA A 63 -17.03 -20.07 -7.86
CA ALA A 63 -17.26 -21.46 -8.27
C ALA A 63 -16.49 -21.90 -9.54
N SER A 64 -15.96 -20.96 -10.33
CA SER A 64 -15.10 -21.27 -11.48
C SER A 64 -13.64 -21.51 -11.13
N GLY A 65 -13.23 -21.25 -9.88
CA GLY A 65 -11.84 -21.31 -9.46
C GLY A 65 -11.01 -20.08 -9.86
N ALA A 66 -11.64 -18.94 -10.19
CA ALA A 66 -10.94 -17.69 -10.46
C ALA A 66 -11.57 -16.49 -9.73
N ALA A 67 -10.74 -15.50 -9.40
CA ALA A 67 -11.13 -14.18 -8.91
C ALA A 67 -10.33 -13.09 -9.62
N GLU A 68 -10.96 -11.93 -9.81
CA GLU A 68 -10.39 -10.81 -10.54
C GLU A 68 -10.74 -9.51 -9.84
N ALA A 69 -9.71 -8.72 -9.56
CA ALA A 69 -9.85 -7.43 -8.94
C ALA A 69 -8.95 -6.38 -9.60
N VAL A 70 -9.39 -5.14 -9.46
CA VAL A 70 -8.75 -3.97 -10.04
C VAL A 70 -8.54 -2.94 -8.95
N VAL A 71 -7.30 -2.51 -8.77
CA VAL A 71 -6.95 -1.39 -7.88
C VAL A 71 -6.73 -0.15 -8.73
N HIS A 72 -7.61 0.83 -8.57
CA HIS A 72 -7.47 2.16 -9.13
C HIS A 72 -6.84 3.08 -8.09
N ILE A 73 -5.72 3.69 -8.44
CA ILE A 73 -5.04 4.67 -7.62
C ILE A 73 -5.32 6.06 -8.17
N LEU A 74 -5.91 6.92 -7.34
CA LEU A 74 -6.17 8.31 -7.65
C LEU A 74 -4.88 9.11 -7.51
N CYS A 75 -4.14 9.20 -8.61
CA CYS A 75 -2.98 10.05 -8.74
C CYS A 75 -3.18 10.96 -9.95
N GLU A 76 -2.97 12.27 -9.76
CA GLU A 76 -3.03 13.27 -10.83
C GLU A 76 -1.82 13.20 -11.77
N HIS A 77 -0.76 12.50 -11.36
CA HIS A 77 0.48 12.38 -12.11
C HIS A 77 0.52 11.02 -12.80
N ASP A 78 0.85 11.04 -14.09
CA ASP A 78 1.23 9.84 -14.83
C ASP A 78 2.54 9.28 -14.26
N CYS A 79 2.59 7.97 -14.05
CA CYS A 79 3.80 7.31 -13.61
C CYS A 79 4.87 7.44 -14.71
N GLY A 80 5.99 8.10 -14.39
CA GLY A 80 7.15 8.22 -15.27
C GLY A 80 8.26 7.24 -14.87
N VAL A 81 9.23 7.02 -15.77
CA VAL A 81 10.41 6.19 -15.48
C VAL A 81 11.34 6.89 -14.47
N THR A 82 11.38 8.22 -14.50
CA THR A 82 12.22 9.06 -13.63
C THR A 82 11.44 10.27 -13.15
N MET A 83 11.77 10.77 -11.96
CA MET A 83 11.21 12.03 -11.46
C MET A 83 11.58 13.21 -12.36
N THR A 84 10.61 14.09 -12.62
CA THR A 84 10.83 15.35 -13.33
C THR A 84 11.09 16.50 -12.36
N ALA A 85 11.57 17.66 -12.84
CA ALA A 85 11.75 18.85 -12.02
C ALA A 85 10.44 19.30 -11.32
N LYS A 86 9.30 19.16 -12.01
CA LYS A 86 7.97 19.46 -11.46
C LYS A 86 7.60 18.54 -10.30
N ASP A 87 8.06 17.28 -10.33
CA ASP A 87 7.83 16.35 -9.24
C ASP A 87 8.61 16.73 -7.98
N TRP A 88 9.83 17.24 -8.15
CA TRP A 88 10.64 17.78 -7.06
C TRP A 88 10.04 19.07 -6.50
N GLU A 89 9.48 19.93 -7.34
CA GLU A 89 8.78 21.15 -6.89
C GLU A 89 7.62 20.84 -5.95
N GLY A 90 6.79 19.84 -6.27
CA GLY A 90 5.70 19.41 -5.39
C GLY A 90 6.20 18.88 -4.03
N LEU A 91 7.35 18.21 -4.00
CA LEU A 91 7.98 17.77 -2.76
C LEU A 91 8.59 18.95 -1.99
N SER A 92 9.23 19.89 -2.70
CA SER A 92 9.81 21.11 -2.12
C SER A 92 8.73 22.01 -1.50
N LEU A 93 7.56 22.12 -2.12
CA LEU A 93 6.43 22.82 -1.52
C LEU A 93 6.06 22.17 -0.17
N ALA A 94 5.96 20.84 -0.13
CA ALA A 94 5.70 20.14 1.12
C ALA A 94 6.83 20.36 2.16
N THR A 95 8.10 20.47 1.75
CA THR A 95 9.23 20.72 2.67
C THR A 95 9.29 22.15 3.22
N HIS A 96 8.62 23.12 2.59
CA HIS A 96 8.57 24.51 3.04
C HIS A 96 7.24 24.87 3.73
N THR A 97 6.13 24.25 3.34
CA THR A 97 4.81 24.51 3.92
C THR A 97 4.64 23.74 5.23
N ARG A 98 4.56 24.43 6.38
CA ARG A 98 4.47 23.78 7.71
C ARG A 98 3.27 22.86 7.92
N THR A 99 2.15 23.12 7.23
CA THR A 99 0.91 22.33 7.36
C THR A 99 0.90 21.08 6.48
N ALA A 100 1.79 21.00 5.49
CA ALA A 100 1.87 19.85 4.61
C ALA A 100 2.62 18.69 5.29
N SER A 101 2.12 17.47 5.12
CA SER A 101 2.83 16.27 5.60
C SER A 101 3.97 15.93 4.65
N ILE A 102 5.21 16.02 5.13
CA ILE A 102 6.39 15.65 4.35
C ILE A 102 6.50 14.15 4.18
N SER A 103 6.10 13.36 5.18
CA SER A 103 6.14 11.90 5.11
C SER A 103 5.16 11.38 4.05
N LEU A 104 3.97 11.97 3.94
CA LEU A 104 3.01 11.63 2.90
C LEU A 104 3.49 12.05 1.51
N ALA A 105 4.00 13.27 1.37
CA ALA A 105 4.54 13.74 0.09
C ALA A 105 5.69 12.84 -0.40
N LEU A 106 6.60 12.47 0.51
CA LEU A 106 7.69 11.55 0.23
C LEU A 106 7.16 10.15 -0.13
N ALA A 107 6.19 9.62 0.62
CA ALA A 107 5.60 8.33 0.34
C ALA A 107 4.95 8.27 -1.06
N ARG A 108 4.24 9.34 -1.46
CA ARG A 108 3.66 9.47 -2.80
C ARG A 108 4.71 9.41 -3.89
N LYS A 109 5.78 10.20 -3.77
CA LYS A 109 6.83 10.25 -4.79
C LYS A 109 7.65 8.95 -4.86
N ILE A 110 8.00 8.35 -3.71
CA ILE A 110 8.68 7.05 -3.70
C ILE A 110 7.82 5.96 -4.35
N PHE A 111 6.50 5.97 -4.10
CA PHE A 111 5.59 5.00 -4.70
C PHE A 111 5.49 5.15 -6.23
N LEU A 112 5.51 6.38 -6.74
CA LEU A 112 5.47 6.66 -8.18
C LEU A 112 6.81 6.36 -8.87
N TYR A 113 7.94 6.61 -8.18
CA TYR A 113 9.30 6.45 -8.72
C TYR A 113 10.13 5.52 -7.83
N PRO A 114 9.76 4.23 -7.72
CA PRO A 114 10.39 3.30 -6.78
C PRO A 114 11.86 3.02 -7.11
N HIS A 115 12.27 3.16 -8.37
CA HIS A 115 13.61 2.84 -8.87
C HIS A 115 14.61 3.98 -8.73
N ASP A 116 14.14 5.20 -8.47
CA ASP A 116 15.03 6.36 -8.29
C ASP A 116 15.92 6.22 -7.05
N ARG A 117 17.05 6.94 -7.07
CA ARG A 117 18.03 6.93 -5.97
C ARG A 117 17.59 7.83 -4.82
N TRP A 118 16.76 7.25 -3.96
CA TRP A 118 16.26 7.89 -2.74
C TRP A 118 17.30 7.86 -1.61
N THR A 119 17.78 9.05 -1.24
CA THR A 119 18.58 9.27 -0.03
C THR A 119 18.13 10.57 0.63
N LEU A 120 18.39 10.74 1.93
CA LEU A 120 18.12 12.03 2.57
C LEU A 120 18.94 13.17 1.96
N ALA A 121 20.16 12.90 1.50
CA ALA A 121 21.01 13.90 0.84
C ALA A 121 20.42 14.36 -0.49
N THR A 122 20.00 13.42 -1.35
CA THR A 122 19.38 13.75 -2.64
C THR A 122 18.07 14.50 -2.45
N VAL A 123 17.23 14.11 -1.50
CA VAL A 123 15.99 14.86 -1.21
C VAL A 123 16.30 16.25 -0.66
N ALA A 124 17.26 16.38 0.26
CA ALA A 124 17.64 17.66 0.82
C ALA A 124 18.17 18.63 -0.25
N GLU A 125 19.05 18.16 -1.13
CA GLU A 125 19.59 18.91 -2.27
C GLU A 125 18.47 19.37 -3.22
N GLN A 126 17.61 18.46 -3.68
CA GLN A 126 16.54 18.76 -4.63
C GLN A 126 15.41 19.62 -4.05
N THR A 127 15.33 19.74 -2.72
CA THR A 127 14.32 20.55 -2.03
C THR A 127 14.91 21.79 -1.36
N GLU A 128 16.18 22.10 -1.62
CA GLU A 128 16.89 23.25 -1.03
C GLU A 128 16.82 23.28 0.51
N THR A 129 16.83 22.10 1.14
CA THR A 129 16.81 21.96 2.60
C THR A 129 18.10 21.33 3.11
N THR A 130 18.31 21.36 4.43
CA THR A 130 19.39 20.58 5.04
C THR A 130 18.89 19.19 5.41
N VAL A 131 19.76 18.18 5.31
CA VAL A 131 19.47 16.80 5.75
C VAL A 131 18.94 16.77 7.19
N ARG A 132 19.52 17.58 8.08
CA ARG A 132 19.11 17.68 9.48
C ARG A 132 17.70 18.23 9.63
N ALA A 133 17.35 19.28 8.89
CA ALA A 133 16.00 19.85 8.91
C ALA A 133 14.97 18.86 8.35
N LEU A 134 15.30 18.19 7.25
CA LEU A 134 14.47 17.16 6.63
C LEU A 134 14.20 16.00 7.60
N GLN A 135 15.25 15.46 8.22
CA GLN A 135 15.14 14.36 9.18
C GLN A 135 14.34 14.77 10.42
N ALA A 136 14.61 15.95 10.99
CA ALA A 136 13.85 16.45 12.13
C ALA A 136 12.36 16.62 11.80
N ARG A 137 12.04 17.04 10.57
CA ARG A 137 10.65 17.21 10.13
C ARG A 137 9.94 15.87 9.93
N ILE A 138 10.58 14.90 9.28
CA ILE A 138 10.05 13.54 9.13
C ILE A 138 9.82 12.91 10.52
N PHE A 139 10.74 13.11 11.45
CA PHE A 139 10.63 12.59 12.81
C PHE A 139 9.45 13.19 13.59
N ARG A 140 9.16 14.49 13.41
CA ARG A 140 7.96 15.14 14.01
C ARG A 140 6.65 14.53 13.53
N GLU A 141 6.64 13.86 12.39
CA GLU A 141 5.49 13.12 11.86
C GLU A 141 5.47 11.64 12.31
N ASN A 142 6.28 11.28 13.31
CA ASN A 142 6.45 9.90 13.81
C ASN A 142 6.81 8.90 12.69
N ALA A 143 7.61 9.34 11.72
CA ALA A 143 8.03 8.51 10.60
C ALA A 143 9.55 8.44 10.51
N ALA A 144 10.04 7.45 9.76
CA ALA A 144 11.45 7.31 9.40
C ALA A 144 11.60 7.22 7.87
N PHE A 145 12.58 7.91 7.31
CA PHE A 145 12.83 7.93 5.87
C PHE A 145 13.00 6.53 5.29
N SER A 146 13.82 5.69 5.94
CA SER A 146 14.08 4.31 5.53
C SER A 146 12.82 3.42 5.60
N GLU A 147 11.96 3.65 6.59
CA GLU A 147 10.70 2.93 6.72
C GLU A 147 9.74 3.31 5.59
N ILE A 148 9.58 4.61 5.31
CA ILE A 148 8.76 5.09 4.18
C ILE A 148 9.29 4.47 2.89
N LEU A 149 10.60 4.56 2.65
CA LEU A 149 11.23 4.04 1.44
C LEU A 149 10.98 2.54 1.24
N SER A 150 11.28 1.74 2.26
CA SER A 150 11.12 0.28 2.20
C SER A 150 9.65 -0.13 2.08
N ARG A 151 8.74 0.58 2.75
CA ARG A 151 7.30 0.28 2.71
C ARG A 151 6.74 0.57 1.32
N GLN A 152 7.03 1.74 0.75
CA GLN A 152 6.48 2.13 -0.54
C GLN A 152 7.06 1.30 -1.69
N ARG A 153 8.36 0.96 -1.65
CA ARG A 153 8.96 0.03 -2.64
C ARG A 153 8.36 -1.36 -2.58
N ARG A 154 8.13 -1.91 -1.38
CA ARG A 154 7.49 -3.22 -1.21
C ARG A 154 6.05 -3.22 -1.68
N LEU A 155 5.28 -2.19 -1.33
CA LEU A 155 3.90 -2.03 -1.80
C LEU A 155 3.85 -1.96 -3.32
N ARG A 156 4.73 -1.15 -3.92
CA ARG A 156 4.78 -1.01 -5.38
C ARG A 156 5.15 -2.33 -6.07
N ALA A 157 6.20 -3.00 -5.59
CA ALA A 157 6.60 -4.30 -6.10
C ALA A 157 5.50 -5.37 -5.96
N LEU A 158 4.76 -5.37 -4.84
CA LEU A 158 3.61 -6.27 -4.66
C LEU A 158 2.56 -6.06 -5.75
N LEU A 159 2.18 -4.81 -6.04
CA LEU A 159 1.19 -4.50 -7.06
C LEU A 159 1.67 -4.88 -8.46
N ASP A 160 2.94 -4.63 -8.77
CA ASP A 160 3.53 -5.02 -10.05
C ASP A 160 3.55 -6.56 -10.18
N MET A 161 3.90 -7.31 -9.13
CA MET A 161 3.86 -8.78 -9.12
C MET A 161 2.46 -9.33 -9.32
N LEU A 162 1.46 -8.78 -8.61
CA LEU A 162 0.06 -9.17 -8.76
C LEU A 162 -0.44 -8.90 -10.18
N ALA A 163 -0.07 -7.76 -10.76
CA ALA A 163 -0.45 -7.39 -12.12
C ALA A 163 0.17 -8.28 -13.20
N MET A 164 1.37 -8.81 -12.96
CA MET A 164 2.02 -9.78 -13.83
C MET A 164 1.47 -11.22 -13.66
N GLY A 165 0.49 -11.44 -12.77
CA GLY A 165 -0.04 -12.77 -12.49
C GLY A 165 0.94 -13.68 -11.76
N VAL A 166 1.99 -13.11 -11.14
CA VAL A 166 2.92 -13.88 -10.31
C VAL A 166 2.16 -14.28 -9.05
N HIS A 167 2.12 -15.60 -8.77
CA HIS A 167 1.52 -16.10 -7.54
C HIS A 167 2.30 -15.61 -6.33
N VAL A 168 1.79 -14.56 -5.71
CA VAL A 168 2.19 -14.15 -4.38
C VAL A 168 1.33 -14.96 -3.41
N GLY A 169 1.95 -15.85 -2.62
CA GLY A 169 1.27 -16.49 -1.47
C GLY A 169 0.87 -15.44 -0.41
N ASP A 170 0.59 -15.84 0.83
CA ASP A 170 0.24 -14.90 1.90
C ASP A 170 1.31 -13.79 2.05
N ALA A 171 1.02 -12.60 1.49
CA ALA A 171 1.95 -11.48 1.45
C ALA A 171 1.58 -10.47 2.53
N SER A 172 2.40 -10.42 3.58
CA SER A 172 2.34 -9.38 4.58
C SER A 172 3.29 -8.25 4.23
N LEU A 173 2.77 -7.02 4.10
CA LEU A 173 3.61 -5.82 3.94
C LEU A 173 4.04 -5.22 5.28
N SER A 174 3.54 -5.75 6.39
CA SER A 174 3.94 -5.32 7.72
C SER A 174 5.38 -5.74 8.02
N ALA A 175 6.10 -4.96 8.83
CA ALA A 175 7.34 -5.43 9.43
C ALA A 175 7.04 -6.73 10.21
N PRO A 176 7.97 -7.70 10.28
CA PRO A 176 7.76 -8.89 11.10
C PRO A 176 7.41 -8.40 12.51
N ARG A 177 6.20 -8.75 12.97
CA ARG A 177 5.82 -8.54 14.36
C ARG A 177 6.92 -9.19 15.19
N THR A 178 7.64 -8.38 15.96
CA THR A 178 8.62 -8.89 16.92
C THR A 178 7.92 -9.93 17.79
N ARG A 179 8.47 -11.15 17.74
CA ARG A 179 8.21 -12.32 18.58
C ARG A 179 7.43 -12.00 19.86
N GLY A 180 6.18 -12.43 19.93
CA GLY A 180 5.39 -12.28 21.15
C GLY A 180 3.90 -12.53 21.00
N GLU A 181 3.48 -13.56 20.24
CA GLU A 181 2.07 -14.02 20.30
C GLU A 181 1.97 -15.50 19.88
N THR A 182 2.84 -16.34 20.45
CA THR A 182 2.53 -17.77 20.61
C THR A 182 1.62 -17.93 21.82
N SER A 183 0.32 -17.75 21.64
CA SER A 183 -0.72 -18.43 22.41
C SER A 183 -2.08 -18.04 21.87
N LEU A 184 -2.64 -18.89 21.00
CA LEU A 184 -4.06 -19.27 20.95
C LEU A 184 -4.23 -20.38 19.91
N ARG A 185 -3.49 -21.48 20.11
CA ARG A 185 -3.86 -22.80 19.56
C ARG A 185 -4.53 -23.58 20.68
N ARG A 186 -5.85 -23.52 20.70
CA ARG A 186 -6.86 -24.37 21.38
C ARG A 186 -8.11 -23.52 21.24
N THR A 187 -9.00 -23.79 20.31
CA THR A 187 -10.05 -24.79 20.49
C THR A 187 -10.74 -24.91 19.12
N LEU A 188 -10.89 -26.13 18.60
CA LEU A 188 -11.97 -26.62 17.73
C LEU A 188 -11.54 -28.01 17.23
N ALA A 189 -11.39 -28.92 18.18
CA ALA A 189 -11.55 -30.34 17.93
C ALA A 189 -12.95 -30.70 18.45
N ARG A 190 -13.90 -30.96 17.53
CA ARG A 190 -15.01 -31.94 17.69
C ARG A 190 -16.09 -31.77 16.61
N GLY A 191 -16.46 -32.92 16.01
CA GLY A 191 -17.62 -33.14 15.12
C GLY A 191 -17.22 -33.08 13.65
N TYR A 192 -17.26 -34.14 12.82
CA TYR A 192 -18.13 -35.31 12.74
C TYR A 192 -17.33 -36.47 12.10
N LEU A 193 -17.26 -37.66 12.72
CA LEU A 193 -18.18 -38.83 12.67
C LEU A 193 -17.91 -39.77 11.48
N ILE A 194 -17.29 -40.92 11.79
CA ILE A 194 -17.34 -42.16 11.01
C ILE A 194 -18.49 -42.97 11.59
N LEU A 195 -19.45 -43.33 10.75
CA LEU A 195 -20.16 -44.61 10.72
C LEU A 195 -20.48 -44.92 9.26
#